data_AF-A0A7S4SHB9-F1
#
_entry.id   AF-A0A7S4SHB9-F1
#
_cell.length_a   1.000
_cell.length_b   1.000
_cell.length_c   1.000
_cell.angle_alpha   90.00
_cell.angle_beta   90.00
_cell.angle_gamma   90.00
#
_symmetry.space_group_name_H-M   'P 1'
#
loop_
_entity.id
_entity.type
_entity.pdbx_description
1 polymer ?
#
loop_
_entity_poly.entity_id
_entity_poly.type
_entity_poly.pdbx_seq_one_letter_code
_entity_poly.pdbx_strand_id
1 'polypeptide(L)'
;GNVATFPGEMASGADPDLLRGADVLEVGCMRGGGARYLVELTGPRRYLATDSVQEHVDTCRKLHPNVPALDFDRVDALQLAETLPRESFDFVICVQAAAAFGDLRRFVLGAERVLRPGGRLLLCDGLSRQQLEAVFSGMSKAGLVQDACTDMSRAVHAAGLCRI
;
A
#
# COMPACT_ATOMS: atom_id res chain seq x y z
N GLY A 1 22.25 4.84 16.50
CA GLY A 1 20.82 4.75 16.13
C GLY A 1 20.64 3.45 15.41
N ASN A 2 19.99 2.45 16.02
CA ASN A 2 19.71 1.17 15.36
C ASN A 2 18.58 1.40 14.38
N VAL A 3 18.93 1.65 13.12
CA VAL A 3 17.96 1.76 12.03
C VAL A 3 17.41 0.35 11.78
N ALA A 4 16.08 0.24 11.71
CA ALA A 4 15.33 -0.95 11.33
C ALA A 4 15.59 -1.35 9.86
N THR A 5 16.85 -1.65 9.53
CA THR A 5 17.31 -2.03 8.18
C THR A 5 18.02 -3.38 8.15
N PHE A 6 18.21 -4.03 9.30
CA PHE A 6 18.60 -5.44 9.30
C PHE A 6 17.35 -6.27 8.98
N PRO A 7 17.36 -7.07 7.90
CA PRO A 7 16.30 -8.03 7.65
C PRO A 7 16.26 -8.97 8.86
N GLY A 8 15.20 -8.90 9.67
CA GLY A 8 14.97 -9.94 10.69
C GLY A 8 14.76 -11.29 10.01
N GLU A 9 14.88 -12.40 10.74
CA GLU A 9 14.71 -13.77 10.18
C GLU A 9 13.41 -13.95 9.35
N MET A 10 12.38 -13.15 9.65
CA MET A 10 11.09 -13.06 8.94
C MET A 10 11.18 -12.49 7.51
N ALA A 11 12.28 -11.85 7.12
CA ALA A 11 12.45 -11.19 5.82
C ALA A 11 13.27 -12.03 4.80
N SER A 12 13.68 -13.25 5.17
CA SER A 12 14.56 -14.11 4.36
C SER A 12 13.99 -14.56 3.00
N GLY A 13 12.69 -14.35 2.75
CA GLY A 13 12.03 -14.61 1.46
C GLY A 13 11.43 -13.39 0.77
N ALA A 14 11.62 -12.18 1.32
CA ALA A 14 11.14 -10.96 0.68
C ALA A 14 12.12 -10.54 -0.41
N ASP A 15 11.64 -10.39 -1.64
CA ASP A 15 12.43 -9.84 -2.73
C ASP A 15 12.60 -8.32 -2.53
N PRO A 16 13.81 -7.82 -2.22
CA PRO A 16 14.04 -6.39 -2.01
C PRO A 16 13.85 -5.58 -3.30
N ASP A 17 13.85 -6.24 -4.45
CA ASP A 17 13.69 -5.63 -5.77
C ASP A 17 12.27 -5.80 -6.32
N LEU A 18 11.31 -6.25 -5.51
CA LEU A 18 9.95 -6.56 -5.96
C LEU A 18 9.27 -5.43 -6.76
N LEU A 19 9.56 -4.17 -6.43
CA LEU A 19 8.98 -2.99 -7.08
C LEU A 19 9.88 -2.38 -8.16
N ARG A 20 11.08 -2.94 -8.39
CA ARG A 20 12.06 -2.39 -9.32
C ARG A 20 11.51 -2.36 -10.74
N GLY A 21 11.56 -1.19 -11.37
CA GLY A 21 11.05 -0.99 -12.72
C GLY A 21 9.53 -1.12 -12.88
N ALA A 22 8.77 -1.26 -11.79
CA ALA A 22 7.31 -1.38 -11.81
C ALA A 22 6.59 -0.01 -11.81
N ASP A 23 5.34 0.01 -12.26
CA ASP A 23 4.40 1.09 -11.95
C ASP A 23 3.61 0.76 -10.68
N VAL A 24 3.73 1.61 -9.67
CA VAL A 24 3.15 1.39 -8.34
C VAL A 24 2.12 2.47 -8.03
N LEU A 25 0.99 2.06 -7.47
CA LEU A 25 0.00 2.92 -6.83
C LEU A 25 0.03 2.68 -5.32
N GLU A 26 0.34 3.70 -4.52
CA GLU A 26 0.13 3.68 -3.07
C GLU A 26 -1.16 4.42 -2.71
N VAL A 27 -2.04 3.79 -1.94
CA VAL A 27 -3.33 4.35 -1.53
C VAL A 27 -3.31 4.65 -0.03
N GLY A 28 -3.49 5.92 0.32
CA GLY A 28 -3.45 6.41 1.71
C GLY A 28 -2.05 6.82 2.17
N CYS A 29 -1.36 7.65 1.40
CA CYS A 29 0.06 7.96 1.63
C CYS A 29 0.35 8.92 2.79
N MET A 30 -0.65 9.58 3.37
CA MET A 30 -0.52 10.52 4.49
C MET A 30 0.54 11.60 4.24
N ARG A 31 1.73 11.47 4.83
CA ARG A 31 2.85 12.43 4.69
C ARG A 31 3.92 11.97 3.69
N GLY A 32 3.73 10.86 2.99
CA GLY A 32 4.57 10.39 1.88
C GLY A 32 5.94 9.83 2.27
N GLY A 33 6.22 9.64 3.57
CA GLY A 33 7.49 9.09 4.03
C GLY A 33 7.72 7.65 3.57
N GLY A 34 6.68 6.81 3.62
CA GLY A 34 6.72 5.43 3.12
C GLY A 34 6.93 5.38 1.60
N ALA A 35 6.17 6.16 0.85
CA ALA A 35 6.32 6.31 -0.60
C ALA A 35 7.76 6.67 -0.99
N ARG A 36 8.32 7.73 -0.39
CA ARG A 36 9.72 8.13 -0.64
C ARG A 36 10.70 7.02 -0.30
N TYR A 37 10.55 6.40 0.86
CA TYR A 37 11.43 5.30 1.29
C TYR A 37 11.42 4.14 0.29
N LEU A 38 10.24 3.72 -0.16
CA LEU A 38 10.11 2.63 -1.13
C LEU A 38 10.69 3.00 -2.50
N VAL A 39 10.48 4.23 -2.97
CA VAL A 39 11.06 4.71 -4.23
C VAL A 39 12.59 4.70 -4.18
N GLU A 40 13.18 5.24 -3.11
CA GLU A 40 14.64 5.29 -2.93
C GLU A 40 15.25 3.88 -2.77
N LEU A 41 14.54 2.96 -2.11
CA LEU A 41 15.01 1.60 -1.87
C LEU A 41 14.94 0.71 -3.12
N THR A 42 13.84 0.79 -3.87
CA THR A 42 13.50 -0.24 -4.88
C THR A 42 13.66 0.23 -6.32
N GLY A 43 13.64 1.54 -6.58
CA GLY A 43 13.76 2.10 -7.93
C GLY A 43 12.63 1.67 -8.89
N PRO A 44 11.36 2.01 -8.59
CA PRO A 44 10.24 1.78 -9.49
C PRO A 44 10.36 2.64 -10.76
N ARG A 45 9.65 2.24 -11.83
CA ARG A 45 9.53 3.08 -13.04
C ARG A 45 8.67 4.30 -12.77
N ARG A 46 7.57 4.11 -12.03
CA ARG A 46 6.64 5.16 -11.60
C ARG A 46 6.02 4.77 -10.27
N TYR A 47 5.83 5.75 -9.40
CA TYR A 47 5.20 5.58 -8.09
C TYR A 47 4.21 6.72 -7.87
N LEU A 48 2.92 6.42 -7.96
CA LEU A 48 1.85 7.35 -7.66
C LEU A 48 1.34 7.11 -6.25
N ALA A 49 1.55 8.06 -5.35
CA ALA A 49 1.06 8.00 -3.97
C ALA A 49 -0.18 8.89 -3.82
N THR A 50 -1.29 8.32 -3.35
CA THR A 50 -2.57 9.03 -3.27
C THR A 50 -3.10 9.13 -1.85
N ASP A 51 -3.87 10.19 -1.60
CA ASP A 51 -4.63 10.38 -0.36
C ASP A 51 -5.98 11.05 -0.69
N SER A 52 -7.01 10.83 0.14
CA SER A 52 -8.31 11.47 -0.04
C SER A 52 -8.32 12.92 0.46
N VAL A 53 -7.39 13.27 1.34
CA VAL A 53 -7.25 14.58 1.97
C VAL A 53 -6.28 15.44 1.16
N GLN A 54 -6.74 16.59 0.65
CA GLN A 54 -5.92 17.47 -0.21
C GLN A 54 -4.70 18.01 0.53
N GLU A 55 -4.86 18.32 1.81
CA GLU A 55 -3.81 18.86 2.67
C GLU A 55 -2.65 17.87 2.84
N HIS A 56 -2.92 16.56 2.84
CA HIS A 56 -1.90 15.52 2.84
C HIS A 56 -1.08 15.55 1.55
N VAL A 57 -1.75 15.58 0.40
CA VAL A 57 -1.11 15.65 -0.93
C VAL A 57 -0.24 16.90 -1.06
N ASP A 58 -0.76 18.06 -0.65
CA ASP A 58 -0.02 19.33 -0.69
C ASP A 58 1.20 19.30 0.23
N THR A 59 1.07 18.66 1.40
CA THR A 59 2.17 18.45 2.33
C THR A 59 3.24 17.52 1.74
N CYS A 60 2.83 16.41 1.13
CA CYS A 60 3.75 15.49 0.45
C CYS A 60 4.57 16.20 -0.65
N ARG A 61 3.92 16.98 -1.51
CA ARG A 61 4.58 17.76 -2.58
C ARG A 61 5.61 18.76 -2.02
N LYS A 62 5.36 19.33 -0.84
CA LYS A 62 6.30 20.25 -0.16
C LYS A 62 7.45 19.52 0.52
N LEU A 63 7.19 18.36 1.15
CA LEU A 63 8.18 17.60 1.91
C LEU A 63 9.11 16.77 1.02
N HIS A 64 8.63 16.33 -0.14
CA HIS A 64 9.35 15.45 -1.05
C HIS A 64 9.50 16.07 -2.45
N PRO A 65 10.06 17.28 -2.57
CA PRO A 65 10.25 17.90 -3.88
C PRO A 65 11.33 17.16 -4.67
N ASN A 66 11.10 17.00 -5.98
CA ASN A 66 12.08 16.48 -6.94
C ASN A 66 12.58 15.04 -6.66
N VAL A 67 11.75 14.17 -6.06
CA VAL A 67 12.07 12.74 -5.98
C VAL A 67 11.72 12.07 -7.32
N PRO A 68 12.69 11.53 -8.07
CA PRO A 68 12.41 10.91 -9.37
C PRO A 68 11.40 9.76 -9.24
N ALA A 69 10.56 9.60 -10.25
CA ALA A 69 9.49 8.59 -10.33
C ALA A 69 8.37 8.70 -9.27
N LEU A 70 8.46 9.60 -8.28
CA LEU A 70 7.45 9.77 -7.23
C LEU A 70 6.53 10.95 -7.53
N ASP A 71 5.24 10.66 -7.68
CA ASP A 71 4.18 11.66 -7.82
C ASP A 71 3.15 11.52 -6.70
N PHE A 72 2.47 12.63 -6.40
CA PHE A 72 1.38 12.66 -5.43
C PHE A 72 0.11 13.22 -6.05
N ASP A 73 -1.03 12.57 -5.79
CA ASP A 73 -2.33 13.06 -6.26
C ASP A 73 -3.46 12.79 -5.27
N ARG A 74 -4.55 13.57 -5.39
CA ARG A 74 -5.73 13.39 -4.54
C ARG A 74 -6.67 12.38 -5.20
N VAL A 75 -6.74 11.19 -4.61
CA VAL A 75 -7.65 10.12 -5.06
C VAL A 75 -8.22 9.43 -3.83
N ASP A 76 -9.54 9.34 -3.75
CA ASP A 76 -10.24 8.55 -2.74
C ASP A 76 -10.08 7.05 -3.06
N ALA A 77 -9.75 6.25 -2.04
CA ALA A 77 -9.62 4.79 -2.14
C ALA A 77 -10.90 4.11 -2.67
N LEU A 78 -12.07 4.74 -2.51
CA LEU A 78 -13.34 4.24 -3.02
C LEU A 78 -13.64 4.73 -4.44
N GLN A 79 -12.80 5.56 -5.04
CA GLN A 79 -12.98 6.13 -6.38
C GLN A 79 -11.88 5.72 -7.36
N LEU A 80 -11.04 4.74 -7.01
CA LEU A 80 -9.91 4.32 -7.83
C LEU A 80 -10.32 3.95 -9.27
N ALA A 81 -11.43 3.21 -9.42
CA ALA A 81 -11.90 2.75 -10.73
C ALA A 81 -12.40 3.89 -11.62
N GLU A 82 -12.95 4.94 -11.02
CA GLU A 82 -13.47 6.11 -11.71
C GLU A 82 -12.40 7.16 -12.00
N THR A 83 -11.37 7.26 -11.15
CA THR A 83 -10.34 8.30 -11.23
C THR A 83 -9.08 7.84 -11.98
N LEU A 84 -8.74 6.55 -11.92
CA LEU A 84 -7.49 6.03 -12.48
C LEU A 84 -7.73 5.10 -13.68
N PRO A 85 -6.78 5.04 -14.63
CA PRO A 85 -6.93 4.21 -15.82
C PRO A 85 -6.92 2.71 -15.51
N ARG A 86 -7.62 1.94 -16.35
CA ARG A 86 -7.60 0.46 -16.33
C ARG A 86 -6.19 -0.07 -16.53
N GLU A 87 -5.85 -1.17 -15.86
CA GLU A 87 -4.66 -1.97 -16.19
C GLU A 87 -3.39 -1.11 -16.34
N SER A 88 -3.17 -0.22 -15.38
CA SER A 88 -2.15 0.81 -15.44
C SER A 88 -1.06 0.67 -14.37
N PHE A 89 -1.25 -0.22 -13.40
CA PHE A 89 -0.29 -0.48 -12.34
C PHE A 89 0.06 -1.96 -12.24
N ASP A 90 1.32 -2.24 -11.91
CA ASP A 90 1.80 -3.58 -11.60
C ASP A 90 1.55 -3.90 -10.11
N PHE A 91 1.58 -2.88 -9.25
CA PHE A 91 1.30 -3.00 -7.82
C PHE A 91 0.32 -1.93 -7.33
N VAL A 92 -0.60 -2.35 -6.46
CA VAL A 92 -1.36 -1.47 -5.59
C VAL A 92 -0.95 -1.77 -4.15
N ILE A 93 -0.54 -0.75 -3.40
CA ILE A 93 -0.05 -0.83 -2.03
C ILE A 93 -0.99 -0.02 -1.14
N CYS A 94 -1.43 -0.61 -0.03
CA CYS A 94 -2.18 0.09 1.01
C CYS A 94 -1.68 -0.38 2.37
N VAL A 95 -0.99 0.51 3.08
CA VAL A 95 -0.36 0.23 4.37
C VAL A 95 -0.92 1.19 5.42
N GLN A 96 -1.58 0.63 6.44
CA GLN A 96 -2.14 1.37 7.58
C GLN A 96 -3.09 2.52 7.21
N ALA A 97 -3.92 2.32 6.18
CA ALA A 97 -4.93 3.27 5.74
C ALA A 97 -6.32 2.66 5.54
N ALA A 98 -6.39 1.38 5.14
CA ALA A 98 -7.62 0.67 4.80
C ALA A 98 -8.64 0.58 5.94
N ALA A 99 -8.19 0.51 7.19
CA ALA A 99 -9.09 0.42 8.35
C ALA A 99 -10.05 1.62 8.46
N ALA A 100 -9.71 2.76 7.85
CA ALA A 100 -10.55 3.96 7.82
C ALA A 100 -11.53 4.01 6.64
N PHE A 101 -11.46 3.07 5.68
CA PHE A 101 -12.29 3.11 4.49
C PHE A 101 -13.73 2.65 4.80
N GLY A 102 -14.71 3.40 4.31
CA GLY A 102 -16.13 3.09 4.51
C GLY A 102 -16.63 1.85 3.76
N ASP A 103 -15.93 1.42 2.70
CA ASP A 103 -16.27 0.23 1.92
C ASP A 103 -15.01 -0.48 1.37
N LEU A 104 -14.50 -1.44 2.15
CA LEU A 104 -13.33 -2.23 1.77
C LEU A 104 -13.56 -3.11 0.53
N ARG A 105 -14.80 -3.55 0.27
CA ARG A 105 -15.11 -4.34 -0.93
C ARG A 105 -14.93 -3.48 -2.18
N ARG A 106 -15.45 -2.25 -2.13
CA ARG A 106 -15.32 -1.28 -3.22
C ARG A 106 -13.87 -0.89 -3.45
N PHE A 107 -13.08 -0.69 -2.40
CA PHE A 107 -11.64 -0.46 -2.53
C PHE A 107 -10.94 -1.63 -3.26
N VAL A 108 -11.18 -2.88 -2.84
CA VAL A 108 -10.54 -4.05 -3.47
C VAL A 108 -10.92 -4.20 -4.94
N LEU A 109 -12.20 -3.96 -5.29
CA LEU A 109 -12.66 -3.96 -6.69
C LEU A 109 -12.02 -2.83 -7.50
N GLY A 110 -11.85 -1.66 -6.91
CA GLY A 110 -11.14 -0.54 -7.53
C GLY A 110 -9.67 -0.85 -7.76
N ALA A 111 -9.01 -1.47 -6.79
CA ALA A 111 -7.62 -1.91 -6.88
C ALA A 111 -7.42 -2.94 -8.00
N GLU A 112 -8.27 -3.98 -8.08
CA GLU A 112 -8.22 -4.93 -9.20
C GLU A 112 -8.40 -4.23 -10.54
N ARG A 113 -9.36 -3.31 -10.62
CA ARG A 113 -9.70 -2.62 -11.88
C ARG A 113 -8.56 -1.74 -12.42
N VAL A 114 -7.65 -1.27 -11.59
CA VAL A 114 -6.48 -0.47 -12.01
C VAL A 114 -5.22 -1.33 -12.17
N LEU A 115 -5.18 -2.54 -11.60
CA LEU A 115 -4.10 -3.49 -11.78
C LEU A 115 -4.09 -4.06 -13.20
N ARG A 116 -2.89 -4.28 -13.73
CA ARG A 116 -2.68 -5.08 -14.95
C ARG A 116 -3.00 -6.55 -14.70
N PRO A 117 -3.27 -7.35 -15.74
CA PRO A 117 -3.28 -8.80 -15.60
C PRO A 117 -1.96 -9.29 -15.00
N GLY A 118 -2.03 -10.02 -13.89
CA GLY A 118 -0.85 -10.46 -13.12
C GLY A 118 -0.30 -9.44 -12.12
N GLY A 119 -0.89 -8.25 -12.04
CA GLY A 119 -0.56 -7.26 -11.02
C GLY A 119 -0.99 -7.70 -9.61
N ARG A 120 -0.39 -7.10 -8.59
CA ARG A 120 -0.54 -7.55 -7.20
C ARG A 120 -1.05 -6.45 -6.27
N LEU A 121 -1.96 -6.84 -5.37
CA LEU A 121 -2.42 -6.01 -4.26
C LEU A 121 -1.65 -6.38 -3.00
N LEU A 122 -0.97 -5.40 -2.40
CA LEU A 122 -0.32 -5.48 -1.10
C LEU A 122 -1.16 -4.68 -0.09
N LEU A 123 -1.73 -5.38 0.89
CA LEU A 123 -2.56 -4.79 1.93
C LEU A 123 -2.04 -5.18 3.32
N CYS A 124 -1.75 -4.18 4.16
CA CYS A 124 -1.32 -4.39 5.53
C CYS A 124 -2.02 -3.39 6.45
N ASP A 125 -2.87 -3.88 7.35
CA ASP A 125 -3.59 -3.00 8.29
C ASP A 125 -4.10 -3.75 9.53
N GLY A 126 -4.47 -3.00 10.57
CA GLY A 126 -5.19 -3.48 11.73
C GLY A 126 -6.69 -3.57 11.45
N LEU A 127 -7.11 -4.67 10.81
CA LEU A 127 -8.51 -4.88 10.44
C LEU A 127 -9.26 -5.66 11.51
N SER A 128 -10.49 -5.23 11.81
CA SER A 128 -11.46 -6.07 12.52
C SER A 128 -11.86 -7.29 11.68
N ARG A 129 -12.48 -8.29 12.31
CA ARG A 129 -12.96 -9.49 11.62
C ARG A 129 -13.93 -9.17 10.49
N GLN A 130 -14.86 -8.24 10.72
CA GLN A 130 -15.83 -7.82 9.70
C GLN A 130 -15.15 -7.12 8.51
N GLN A 131 -14.14 -6.30 8.78
CA GLN A 131 -13.35 -5.64 7.74
C GLN A 131 -12.54 -6.65 6.93
N LEU A 132 -11.93 -7.64 7.59
CA LEU A 132 -11.21 -8.72 6.92
C LEU A 132 -12.14 -9.57 6.03
N GLU A 133 -13.34 -9.91 6.51
CA GLU A 133 -14.37 -10.60 5.72
C GLU A 133 -14.80 -9.76 4.50
N ALA A 134 -14.88 -8.44 4.63
CA ALA A 134 -15.16 -7.53 3.52
C ALA A 134 -14.04 -7.54 2.47
N VAL A 135 -12.77 -7.50 2.90
CA VAL A 135 -11.61 -7.62 1.99
C VAL A 135 -11.63 -8.93 1.23
N PHE A 136 -11.75 -10.07 1.93
CA PHE A 136 -11.76 -11.38 1.29
C PHE A 136 -12.92 -11.56 0.32
N SER A 137 -14.09 -11.05 0.66
CA SER A 137 -15.21 -11.10 -0.27
C SER A 137 -15.01 -10.18 -1.47
N GLY A 138 -14.34 -9.04 -1.31
CA GLY A 138 -13.88 -8.20 -2.42
C GLY A 138 -12.92 -8.97 -3.33
N MET A 139 -11.91 -9.63 -2.77
CA MET A 139 -10.93 -10.43 -3.51
C MET A 139 -11.59 -11.56 -4.30
N SER A 140 -12.48 -12.33 -3.65
CA SER A 140 -13.22 -13.41 -4.30
C SER A 140 -14.06 -12.92 -5.47
N LYS A 141 -14.72 -11.75 -5.34
CA LYS A 141 -15.50 -11.15 -6.43
C LYS A 141 -14.62 -10.60 -7.55
N ALA A 142 -13.46 -10.08 -7.21
CA ALA A 142 -12.47 -9.53 -8.14
C ALA A 142 -11.66 -10.63 -8.86
N GLY A 143 -11.73 -11.89 -8.41
CA GLY A 143 -10.88 -12.96 -8.94
C GLY A 143 -9.42 -12.85 -8.49
N LEU A 144 -9.13 -12.05 -7.46
CA LEU A 144 -7.78 -11.95 -6.88
C LEU A 144 -7.46 -13.22 -6.09
N VAL A 145 -6.34 -13.85 -6.42
CA VAL A 145 -5.82 -15.03 -5.71
C VAL A 145 -4.86 -14.56 -4.62
N GLN A 146 -4.97 -15.15 -3.44
CA GLN A 146 -4.09 -14.86 -2.33
C GLN A 146 -2.79 -15.65 -2.44
N ASP A 147 -1.67 -14.96 -2.66
CA ASP A 147 -0.34 -15.57 -2.63
C ASP A 147 0.15 -15.81 -1.19
N ALA A 148 -0.17 -14.89 -0.27
CA ALA A 148 0.22 -14.95 1.13
C ALA A 148 -0.78 -14.22 2.05
N CYS A 149 -0.89 -14.71 3.29
CA CYS A 149 -1.63 -14.07 4.37
C CYS A 149 -0.84 -14.27 5.66
N THR A 150 -0.61 -13.22 6.44
CA THR A 150 0.06 -13.37 7.74
C THR A 150 -0.64 -12.51 8.78
N ASP A 151 -1.11 -13.14 9.84
CA ASP A 151 -1.57 -12.44 11.04
C ASP A 151 -0.36 -12.08 11.90
N MET A 152 -0.07 -10.78 11.97
CA MET A 152 1.05 -10.24 12.75
C MET A 152 0.66 -9.85 14.18
N SER A 153 -0.59 -10.05 14.62
CA SER A 153 -1.10 -9.57 15.92
C SER A 153 -0.23 -10.02 17.10
N ARG A 154 0.23 -11.29 17.07
CA ARG A 154 1.12 -11.82 18.11
C ARG A 154 2.52 -11.21 18.08
N ALA A 155 3.07 -10.98 16.88
CA ALA A 155 4.39 -10.38 16.72
C ALA A 155 4.37 -8.91 17.18
N VAL A 156 3.28 -8.18 16.93
CA VAL A 156 3.09 -6.81 17.43
C VAL A 156 3.13 -6.76 18.96
N HIS A 157 2.49 -7.70 19.66
CA HIS A 157 2.56 -7.77 21.13
C HIS A 157 3.99 -7.99 21.67
N ALA A 158 4.90 -8.50 20.84
CA ALA A 158 6.29 -8.80 21.22
C ALA A 158 7.29 -7.74 20.72
N ALA A 159 6.89 -6.79 19.86
CA ALA A 159 7.79 -5.93 19.09
C ALA A 159 8.54 -4.85 19.92
N GLY A 160 8.17 -4.63 21.18
CA GLY A 160 8.80 -3.58 22.00
C GLY A 160 8.24 -3.47 23.41
N LEU A 161 8.45 -4.49 24.24
CA LEU A 161 8.06 -4.47 25.66
C LEU A 161 8.95 -3.50 26.45
N CYS A 162 8.50 -2.26 26.62
CA CYS A 162 9.07 -1.33 27.60
C CYS A 162 8.29 -1.42 28.91
N ARG A 163 8.98 -1.61 30.04
CA ARG A 163 8.40 -1.52 31.39
C ARG A 163 8.95 -0.27 32.08
N ILE A 164 8.15 0.34 32.97
CA ILE A 164 8.61 1.38 33.91
C ILE A 164 9.34 0.69 35.07
#